data_AF-A0A960G5H4-F1
#
_entry.id   AF-A0A960G5H4-F1
#
_cell.length_a   1.000
_cell.length_b   1.000
_cell.length_c   1.000
_cell.angle_alpha   90.00
_cell.angle_beta   90.00
_cell.angle_gamma   90.00
#
_symmetry.space_group_name_H-M   'P 1'
#
loop_
_entity.id
_entity.type
_entity.pdbx_description
1 polymer ?
#
loop_
_entity_poly.entity_id
_entity_poly.type
_entity_poly.pdbx_seq_one_letter_code
_entity_poly.pdbx_strand_id
1 'polypeptide(L)' 'MDLLRFATAGSVDDGKSTLIGRLLLDSKSIFEDQLEAVEATSHQKGYDYTDL' A
#
# COMPACT_ATOMS: atom_id res chain seq x y z
N MET A 1 -3.02 17.96 1.40
CA MET A 1 -3.54 16.57 1.46
C MET A 1 -3.01 16.00 2.75
N ASP A 2 -3.90 15.73 3.71
CA ASP A 2 -3.51 15.40 5.07
C ASP A 2 -3.22 13.91 5.21
N LEU A 3 -2.10 13.58 5.87
CA LEU A 3 -1.69 12.20 6.14
C LEU A 3 -2.54 11.61 7.26
N LEU A 4 -3.37 10.61 6.95
CA LEU A 4 -4.05 9.80 7.98
C LEU A 4 -3.18 8.63 8.43
N ARG A 5 -3.15 8.39 9.75
CA ARG A 5 -2.52 7.22 10.37
C ARG A 5 -3.58 6.39 11.08
N PHE A 6 -3.65 5.11 10.75
CA PHE A 6 -4.57 4.16 11.36
C PHE A 6 -3.82 3.15 12.23
N ALA A 7 -4.44 2.75 13.34
CA ALA A 7 -3.99 1.63 14.17
C ALA A 7 -5.22 0.83 14.62
N THR A 8 -5.10 -0.50 14.65
CA THR A 8 -6.15 -1.41 15.13
C THR A 8 -5.71 -2.08 16.43
N ALA A 9 -6.61 -2.19 17.40
CA ALA A 9 -6.37 -2.82 18.71
C ALA A 9 -7.56 -3.71 19.09
N GLY A 10 -7.30 -4.78 19.84
CA GLY A 10 -8.27 -5.84 20.13
C GLY A 10 -7.59 -7.17 20.49
N SER A 11 -8.34 -8.10 21.07
CA SER A 11 -7.90 -9.44 21.50
C SER A 11 -7.36 -10.28 20.35
N VAL A 12 -6.64 -11.35 20.68
CA VAL A 12 -6.31 -12.41 19.72
C VAL A 12 -7.62 -12.90 19.07
N ASP A 13 -7.61 -13.10 17.75
CA ASP A 13 -8.74 -13.51 16.92
C ASP A 13 -9.86 -12.49 16.62
N ASP A 14 -9.78 -11.25 17.12
CA ASP A 14 -10.75 -10.18 16.80
C ASP A 14 -10.71 -9.68 15.33
N GLY A 15 -9.95 -10.33 14.45
CA GLY A 15 -9.94 -10.00 13.02
C GLY A 15 -9.28 -8.65 12.68
N LYS A 16 -8.43 -8.09 13.56
CA LYS A 16 -7.71 -6.82 13.33
C LYS A 16 -7.01 -6.75 11.97
N SER A 17 -6.32 -7.84 11.59
CA SER A 17 -5.62 -7.95 10.30
C SER A 17 -6.59 -8.07 9.12
N THR A 18 -7.74 -8.72 9.32
CA THR A 18 -8.82 -8.81 8.32
C THR A 18 -9.41 -7.43 8.02
N LEU A 19 -9.60 -6.60 9.04
CA LEU A 19 -10.12 -5.24 8.88
C LEU A 19 -9.14 -4.33 8.14
N ILE A 20 -7.84 -4.36 8.51
CA ILE A 20 -6.79 -3.65 7.75
C ILE A 20 -6.77 -4.13 6.29
N GLY A 21 -6.81 -5.45 6.06
CA GLY A 21 -6.82 -6.02 4.71
C GLY A 21 -8.03 -5.60 3.88
N ARG A 22 -9.22 -5.51 4.49
CA ARG A 22 -10.43 -5.04 3.82
C ARG A 22 -10.34 -3.56 3.46
N LEU A 23 -9.82 -2.71 4.35
CA LEU A 23 -9.60 -1.29 4.08
C LEU A 23 -8.65 -1.08 2.90
N LEU A 24 -7.55 -1.85 2.85
CA LEU A 24 -6.58 -1.80 1.75
C LEU A 24 -7.16 -2.31 0.42
N LEU A 25 -8.03 -3.33 0.47
CA LEU A 25 -8.75 -3.83 -0.70
C LEU A 25 -9.74 -2.78 -1.23
N ASP A 26 -10.55 -2.21 -0.34
CA ASP A 26 -11.61 -1.26 -0.69
C ASP A 26 -11.05 0.10 -1.12
N SER A 27 -9.90 0.53 -0.59
CA SER A 27 -9.26 1.79 -0.96
C SER A 27 -8.59 1.77 -2.34
N LYS A 28 -8.45 0.58 -2.97
CA LYS A 28 -7.68 0.36 -4.21
C LYS A 28 -6.22 0.81 -4.16
N SER A 29 -5.71 1.25 -3.00
CA SER A 29 -4.37 1.85 -2.81
C SER A 29 -3.22 0.86 -2.99
N ILE A 30 -3.49 -0.45 -3.09
CA ILE A 30 -2.44 -1.45 -3.24
C ILE A 30 -1.92 -1.55 -4.69
N PHE A 31 -2.66 -1.10 -5.71
CA PHE A 31 -2.22 -1.25 -7.11
C PHE A 31 -1.54 -0.01 -7.69
N GLU A 32 -2.07 1.20 -7.48
CA GLU A 32 -1.49 2.41 -8.08
C GLU A 32 -0.20 2.84 -7.38
N ASP A 33 -0.17 2.89 -6.05
CA ASP A 33 0.98 3.43 -5.30
C ASP A 33 2.24 2.54 -5.40
N GLN A 34 2.07 1.22 -5.54
CA GLN A 34 3.22 0.31 -5.72
C GLN A 34 3.78 0.38 -7.14
N LEU A 35 2.92 0.48 -8.16
CA LEU A 35 3.35 0.68 -9.55
C LEU A 35 4.05 2.03 -9.70
N GLU A 36 3.48 3.10 -9.17
CA GLU A 36 4.05 4.45 -9.28
C GLU A 36 5.36 4.59 -8.50
N ALA A 37 5.49 3.96 -7.32
CA ALA A 37 6.74 3.94 -6.56
C ALA A 37 7.85 3.16 -7.29
N VAL A 38 7.51 2.05 -7.96
CA VAL A 38 8.45 1.26 -8.76
C VAL A 38 8.82 2.04 -10.04
N GLU A 39 7.87 2.62 -10.76
CA GLU A 39 8.12 3.44 -11.94
C GLU A 39 8.97 4.68 -11.61
N ALA A 40 8.64 5.41 -10.54
CA ALA A 40 9.40 6.58 -10.11
C ALA A 40 10.83 6.20 -9.68
N THR A 41 10.99 5.06 -9.00
CA THR A 41 12.32 4.56 -8.60
C THR A 41 13.14 4.10 -9.81
N SER A 42 12.52 3.44 -10.79
CA SER A 42 13.16 3.02 -12.04
C SER A 42 13.57 4.21 -12.91
N HIS A 43 12.70 5.23 -13.01
CA HIS A 43 12.96 6.44 -13.78
C HIS A 43 14.02 7.34 -13.13
N GLN A 44 14.09 7.41 -11.79
CA GLN A 44 15.17 8.11 -11.08
C GLN A 44 16.53 7.41 -11.21
N LYS A 45 16.53 6.10 -11.46
CA LYS A 45 17.75 5.30 -11.68
C LYS A 45 18.16 5.20 -13.16
N GLY A 46 17.37 5.73 -14.09
CA GLY A 46 17.71 5.81 -15.52
C GLY A 46 17.53 4.50 -16.30
N TYR A 47 16.71 3.58 -15.79
CA TYR A 47 16.42 2.31 -16.47
C TYR A 47 15.10 2.41 -17.25
N ASP A 48 15.15 2.07 -18.55
CA ASP A 48 14.00 2.12 -19.47
C ASP A 48 13.10 0.86 -19.40
N TYR A 49 13.13 0.15 -18.26
CA TYR A 49 12.29 -1.02 -18.01
C TYR A 49 12.01 -1.23 -16.51
N THR A 50 10.81 -1.74 -16.23
CA THR A 50 10.36 -2.14 -14.89
C THR A 50 10.98 -3.49 -14.55
N ASP A 51 11.91 -3.52 -13.60
CA ASP A 51 12.44 -4.78 -13.07
C ASP A 51 11.40 -5.36 -12.09
N LEU A 52 10.82 -6.50 -12.46
CA LEU A 52 9.73 -7.20 -11.76
C LEU A 52 10.25 -8.11 -10.64
#